data_AF-A0A7C7BX32-F1
#
_entry.id   AF-A0A7C7BX32-F1
#
_cell.length_a   1.000
_cell.length_b   1.000
_cell.length_c   1.000
_cell.angle_alpha   90.00
_cell.angle_beta   90.00
_cell.angle_gamma   90.00
#
_symmetry.space_group_name_H-M   'P 1'
#
loop_
_entity.id
_entity.type
_entity.pdbx_description
1 polymer ?
#
loop_
_entity_poly.entity_id
_entity_poly.type
_entity_poly.pdbx_seq_one_letter_code
_entity_poly.pdbx_strand_id
1 'polypeptide(L)' 'MLLIHNTMTGKKEAFEPLVPGKVGMYVCGVTVYDECHLGHARSAIVFDAIRRYLQY' A
#
# COMPACT_ATOMS: atom_id res chain seq x y z
N MET A 1 8.09 14.27 7.24
CA MET A 1 7.11 14.35 6.13
C MET A 1 7.22 13.09 5.31
N LEU A 2 6.14 12.31 5.19
CA LEU A 2 6.13 11.07 4.42
C LEU A 2 6.03 11.39 2.93
N LEU A 3 6.90 10.78 2.12
CA LEU A 3 6.86 10.87 0.67
C LEU A 3 6.50 9.50 0.08
N ILE A 4 5.48 9.44 -0.77
CA ILE A 4 5.05 8.20 -1.46
C ILE A 4 5.27 8.37 -2.96
N HIS A 5 5.74 7.31 -3.61
CA HIS A 5 5.84 7.30 -5.07
C HIS A 5 4.44 7.16 -5.69
N ASN A 6 4.00 8.19 -6.40
CA ASN A 6 2.73 8.20 -7.12
C ASN A 6 2.95 7.75 -8.56
N THR A 7 2.44 6.57 -8.89
CA THR A 7 2.58 6.00 -10.25
C THR A 7 1.89 6.85 -11.32
N MET A 8 0.83 7.61 -10.98
CA MET A 8 0.14 8.47 -11.97
C MET A 8 1.02 9.62 -12.47
N THR A 9 1.94 10.10 -11.63
CA THR A 9 2.84 11.22 -11.96
C THR A 9 4.30 10.78 -12.14
N GLY A 10 4.64 9.56 -11.72
CA GLY A 10 5.98 8.99 -11.76
C GLY A 10 6.95 9.62 -10.76
N LYS A 11 6.47 10.35 -9.76
CA LYS A 11 7.29 11.11 -8.80
C LYS A 11 7.01 10.72 -7.37
N LYS A 12 7.93 11.06 -6.47
CA LYS A 12 7.67 11.01 -5.02
C LYS A 12 6.96 12.30 -4.62
N GLU A 13 5.81 12.17 -3.97
CA GLU A 13 4.94 13.28 -3.57
C GLU A 13 4.70 13.24 -2.07
N ALA A 14 4.45 14.40 -1.47
CA ALA A 14 4.05 14.49 -0.07
C ALA A 14 2.73 13.74 0.14
N PHE A 15 2.72 12.81 1.09
CA PHE A 15 1.51 12.11 1.46
C PHE A 15 0.70 12.95 2.44
N GLU A 16 -0.47 13.39 2.00
CA GLU A 16 -1.45 14.12 2.80
C GLU A 16 -2.77 13.34 2.80
N PRO A 17 -3.29 12.93 3.96
CA PRO A 17 -4.54 12.17 4.02
C PRO A 17 -5.73 13.08 3.69
N LEU A 18 -6.73 12.52 3.00
CA LEU A 18 -7.97 13.22 2.68
C LEU A 18 -8.73 13.70 3.92
N VAL A 19 -8.69 12.91 5.01
CA VAL A 19 -9.26 13.25 6.31
C VAL A 19 -8.13 13.24 7.35
N PRO A 20 -7.90 14.33 8.11
CA PRO A 20 -6.86 14.38 9.12
C PRO A 20 -6.94 13.19 10.10
N GLY A 21 -5.80 12.52 10.32
CA GLY A 21 -5.71 11.36 11.20
C GLY A 21 -6.33 10.06 10.68
N LYS A 22 -6.84 10.03 9.43
CA LYS A 22 -7.40 8.82 8.82
C LYS A 22 -6.80 8.56 7.45
N VAL A 23 -6.27 7.36 7.26
CA VAL A 23 -5.79 6.89 5.95
C VAL A 23 -6.72 5.81 5.42
N GLY A 24 -7.26 6.03 4.22
CA GLY A 24 -7.89 4.98 3.42
C GLY A 24 -6.86 4.35 2.50
N MET A 25 -6.75 3.02 2.53
CA MET A 25 -5.84 2.27 1.65
C MET A 25 -6.57 1.05 1.09
N TYR A 26 -6.58 0.92 -0.23
CA TYR A 26 -7.10 -0.25 -0.93
C TYR A 26 -5.97 -0.94 -1.67
N VAL A 27 -5.94 -2.27 -1.60
CA VAL A 27 -4.96 -3.13 -2.28
C VAL A 27 -5.72 -4.27 -2.92
N CYS A 28 -5.50 -4.51 -4.21
CA CYS A 28 -6.10 -5.65 -4.89
C CYS A 28 -5.65 -6.96 -4.24
N GLY A 29 -6.60 -7.86 -4.01
CA GLY A 29 -6.33 -9.23 -3.55
C GLY A 29 -5.92 -10.16 -4.68
N VAL A 30 -5.80 -11.45 -4.34
CA VAL A 30 -5.57 -12.53 -5.31
C VAL A 30 -6.91 -13.07 -5.84
N THR A 31 -6.91 -13.61 -7.04
CA THR A 31 -8.03 -14.43 -7.53
C THR A 31 -7.91 -15.84 -6.94
N VAL A 32 -8.95 -16.32 -6.26
CA VAL A 32 -8.90 -17.52 -5.39
C VAL A 32 -9.14 -18.86 -6.11
N TYR A 33 -8.55 -19.07 -7.28
CA TYR A 33 -8.74 -20.32 -8.04
C TYR A 33 -7.60 -21.33 -7.89
N ASP A 34 -6.46 -20.94 -7.30
CA ASP A 34 -5.26 -21.77 -7.14
C ASP A 34 -4.42 -21.32 -5.94
N GLU A 35 -3.39 -22.10 -5.60
CA GLU A 35 -2.46 -21.84 -4.52
C GLU A 35 -1.65 -20.55 -4.73
N CYS A 36 -1.38 -19.86 -3.63
CA CYS A 36 -0.60 -18.62 -3.68
C CYS A 36 0.90 -18.91 -3.89
N HIS A 37 1.54 -18.16 -4.80
CA HIS A 37 2.98 -18.22 -4.99
C HIS A 37 3.70 -17.05 -4.30
N LEU A 38 5.05 -17.09 -4.28
CA LEU A 38 5.89 -16.10 -3.59
C LEU A 38 5.62 -14.65 -4.02
N GLY A 39 5.26 -14.42 -5.29
CA GLY A 39 4.83 -13.09 -5.77
C GLY A 39 3.63 -12.51 -5.02
N HIS A 40 2.61 -13.33 -4.70
CA HIS A 40 1.45 -12.89 -3.91
C HIS A 40 1.87 -12.55 -2.48
N ALA A 41 2.69 -13.39 -1.86
CA ALA A 41 3.21 -13.17 -0.51
C ALA A 41 4.02 -11.86 -0.43
N ARG A 42 4.88 -11.59 -1.42
CA ARG A 42 5.63 -10.32 -1.50
C ARG A 42 4.71 -9.11 -1.51
N SER A 43 3.67 -9.13 -2.35
CA SER A 43 2.70 -8.03 -2.40
C SER A 43 2.04 -7.82 -1.03
N ALA A 44 1.49 -8.89 -0.45
CA ALA A 44 0.82 -8.84 0.86
C ALA A 44 1.73 -8.30 1.98
N ILE A 45 2.98 -8.77 2.05
CA ILE A 45 3.94 -8.35 3.08
C ILE A 45 4.34 -6.88 2.92
N VAL A 46 4.59 -6.43 1.67
CA VAL A 46 4.96 -5.03 1.42
C VAL A 46 3.82 -4.09 1.83
N PHE A 47 2.57 -4.41 1.47
CA PHE A 47 1.43 -3.57 1.85
C PHE A 47 1.07 -3.68 3.34
N ASP A 48 1.31 -4.82 4.01
CA ASP A 48 1.20 -4.90 5.47
C ASP A 48 2.26 -4.03 6.16
N ALA A 49 3.49 -4.00 5.66
CA ALA A 49 4.53 -3.12 6.19
C ALA A 49 4.14 -1.63 6.05
N ILE A 50 3.58 -1.24 4.90
CA ILE A 50 3.05 0.12 4.68
C ILE A 50 1.92 0.41 5.66
N ARG A 51 0.94 -0.49 5.82
CA ARG A 51 -0.15 -0.34 6.79
C ARG A 51 0.37 -0.12 8.20
N ARG A 52 1.33 -0.95 8.65
CA ARG A 52 1.93 -0.84 9.99
C ARG A 52 2.66 0.49 10.16
N TYR A 53 3.41 0.93 9.15
CA TYR A 53 4.11 2.21 9.21
C TYR A 53 3.15 3.40 9.30
N LEU A 54 2.01 3.34 8.60
CA LEU A 54 0.97 4.39 8.66
C LEU A 54 0.17 4.38 9.98
N GLN A 55 0.28 3.31 10.78
CA GLN A 55 -0.35 3.19 12.10
C GLN A 55 0.58 3.57 13.26
N TYR A 56 1.89 3.65 13.02
CA TYR A 56 2.89 4.05 14.02
C TYR A 56 2.98 5.58 14.10
#